data_AF-A0A7J5AMM4-F1
#
_entry.id   AF-A0A7J5AMM4-F1
#
_cell.length_a   1.000
_cell.length_b   1.000
_cell.length_c   1.000
_cell.angle_alpha   90.00
_cell.angle_beta   90.00
_cell.angle_gamma   90.00
#
_symmetry.space_group_name_H-M   'P 1'
#
loop_
_entity.id
_entity.type
_entity.pdbx_description
1 polymer ?
#
loop_
_entity_poly.entity_id
_entity_poly.type
_entity_poly.pdbx_seq_one_letter_code
_entity_poly.pdbx_strand_id
1 'polypeptide(L)'
;MKRKIIIGLMFFLIGIGLSVFLESFLRSIVLDLYQWTTNNKIQFVGKNFYLFASPIYYTGLGIAFSLLALDLFSKSINKISTNTSIAILIFIIILTGICAIDANLKIIECTACDDGIRQLRYNEVNYGLILGISSIISVIPSLIRIIKVNVQQGLKCKKMKNIGIILLIFSLFLNCKSKTSIKTIEKVDIEYISSNYKNETEDKIEFSRIVKDSTTLNLIEGEIRFDDNYNTLQTIKNKKAITESEIDSINSNLKEKGYRDNFDDIGKIIFVQMRPKNKNDFHVLDLRHKMEEKIHEELKSNGIGKWVAGDLGPGGANMLFEVTEWEKSIPMIINILNQENLLKNSLITKRLNTAKDDWNYEIIYPIDYDGVFNQM
;
A
#
# COMPACT_ATOMS: atom_id res chain seq x y z
N MET A 1 -9.75 -44.63 2.45
CA MET A 1 -9.94 -43.18 2.19
C MET A 1 -9.48 -42.32 3.37
N LYS A 2 -9.98 -42.54 4.60
CA LYS A 2 -9.58 -41.79 5.81
C LYS A 2 -8.07 -41.65 6.02
N ARG A 3 -7.29 -42.73 5.88
CA ARG A 3 -5.82 -42.72 6.03
C ARG A 3 -5.12 -41.74 5.07
N LYS A 4 -5.53 -41.67 3.80
CA LYS A 4 -4.93 -40.75 2.82
C LYS A 4 -5.21 -39.28 3.18
N ILE A 5 -6.41 -38.98 3.66
CA ILE A 5 -6.78 -37.62 4.09
C ILE A 5 -5.91 -37.18 5.27
N ILE A 6 -5.75 -38.04 6.28
CA ILE A 6 -4.93 -37.76 7.46
C ILE A 6 -3.47 -37.52 7.07
N ILE A 7 -2.91 -38.38 6.21
CA ILE A 7 -1.54 -38.21 5.70
C ILE A 7 -1.40 -36.88 4.96
N GLY A 8 -2.32 -36.58 4.04
CA GLY A 8 -2.30 -35.33 3.29
C GLY A 8 -2.32 -34.10 4.19
N LEU A 9 -3.15 -34.10 5.24
CA LEU A 9 -3.25 -33.01 6.21
C LEU A 9 -1.96 -32.86 7.05
N MET A 10 -1.40 -33.98 7.51
CA MET A 10 -0.14 -33.98 8.27
C MET A 10 1.00 -33.38 7.45
N PHE A 11 1.16 -33.83 6.19
CA PHE A 11 2.20 -33.29 5.30
C PHE A 11 1.93 -31.85 4.88
N PHE A 12 0.67 -31.41 4.80
CA PHE A 12 0.34 -30.01 4.60
C PHE A 12 0.88 -29.12 5.74
N LEU A 13 0.65 -29.52 7.00
CA LEU A 13 1.16 -28.81 8.17
C LEU A 13 2.70 -28.82 8.23
N ILE A 14 3.34 -29.94 7.89
CA ILE A 14 4.80 -30.02 7.78
C ILE A 14 5.31 -29.06 6.69
N GLY A 15 4.64 -28.97 5.54
CA GLY A 15 4.98 -28.03 4.48
C GLY A 15 4.84 -26.56 4.91
N ILE A 16 3.85 -26.22 5.76
CA ILE A 16 3.75 -24.89 6.38
C ILE A 16 4.94 -24.64 7.33
N GLY A 17 5.28 -25.60 8.18
CA GLY A 17 6.44 -25.48 9.07
C GLY A 17 7.76 -25.28 8.29
N LEU A 18 7.95 -26.05 7.21
CA LEU A 18 9.11 -25.93 6.34
C LEU A 18 9.15 -24.59 5.59
N SER A 19 8.00 -24.02 5.21
CA SER A 19 7.99 -22.73 4.51
C SER A 19 8.45 -21.60 5.43
N VAL A 20 8.08 -21.61 6.71
CA VAL A 20 8.60 -20.65 7.70
C VAL A 20 10.13 -20.78 7.82
N PHE A 21 10.63 -22.02 7.91
CA PHE A 21 12.07 -22.26 8.02
C PHE A 21 12.87 -21.84 6.77
N LEU A 22 12.34 -22.11 5.58
CA LEU A 22 13.02 -21.85 4.30
C LEU A 22 12.80 -20.43 3.77
N GLU A 23 11.99 -19.60 4.42
CA GLU A 23 11.58 -18.29 3.91
C GLU A 23 12.76 -17.40 3.56
N SER A 24 13.69 -17.19 4.49
CA SER A 24 14.84 -16.30 4.30
C SER A 24 15.76 -16.78 3.18
N PHE A 25 15.98 -18.10 3.10
CA PHE A 25 16.80 -18.72 2.07
C PHE A 25 16.18 -18.56 0.67
N LEU A 26 14.90 -18.91 0.51
CA LEU A 26 14.21 -18.79 -0.78
C LEU A 26 14.04 -17.34 -1.22
N ARG A 27 13.87 -16.41 -0.27
CA ARG A 27 13.86 -14.97 -0.57
C ARG A 27 15.19 -14.50 -1.14
N SER A 28 16.31 -14.92 -0.56
CA SER A 28 17.65 -14.62 -1.09
C SER A 28 17.80 -15.14 -2.52
N ILE A 29 17.38 -16.38 -2.79
CA ILE A 29 17.44 -16.96 -4.14
C ILE A 29 16.63 -16.12 -5.14
N VAL A 30 15.44 -15.66 -4.77
CA VAL A 30 14.63 -14.81 -5.67
C VAL A 30 15.36 -13.50 -5.97
N LEU A 31 15.93 -12.84 -4.95
CA LEU A 31 16.71 -11.61 -5.14
C LEU A 31 17.90 -11.83 -6.07
N ASP A 32 18.67 -12.89 -5.83
CA ASP A 32 19.83 -13.26 -6.64
C ASP A 32 19.40 -13.54 -8.09
N LEU A 33 18.27 -14.23 -8.29
CA LEU A 33 17.71 -14.48 -9.62
C LEU A 33 17.28 -13.18 -10.32
N TYR A 34 16.71 -12.20 -9.63
CA TYR A 34 16.36 -10.90 -10.22
C TYR A 34 17.60 -10.17 -10.73
N GLN A 35 18.66 -10.13 -9.92
CA GLN A 35 19.92 -9.49 -10.30
C GLN A 35 20.58 -10.26 -11.45
N TRP A 36 20.68 -11.58 -11.32
CA TRP A 36 21.32 -12.43 -12.32
C TRP A 36 20.61 -12.39 -13.68
N THR A 37 19.29 -12.54 -13.71
CA THR A 37 18.51 -12.55 -14.96
C THR A 37 18.45 -11.20 -15.69
N THR A 38 18.89 -10.12 -15.03
CA THR A 38 18.92 -8.77 -15.59
C THR A 38 20.34 -8.22 -15.75
N ASN A 39 21.37 -9.04 -15.58
CA ASN A 39 22.78 -8.62 -15.61
C ASN A 39 23.05 -7.45 -14.64
N ASN A 40 22.52 -7.53 -13.42
CA ASN A 40 22.62 -6.51 -12.36
C ASN A 40 22.01 -5.14 -12.69
N LYS A 41 21.14 -5.06 -13.70
CA LYS A 41 20.36 -3.84 -13.98
C LYS A 41 19.30 -3.58 -12.91
N ILE A 42 18.83 -4.60 -12.21
CA ILE A 42 18.06 -4.42 -10.98
C ILE A 42 19.00 -4.33 -9.79
N GLN A 43 18.86 -3.27 -9.00
CA GLN A 43 19.58 -3.09 -7.74
C GLN A 43 18.59 -2.92 -6.60
N PHE A 44 18.80 -3.64 -5.49
CA PHE A 44 17.91 -3.57 -4.34
C PHE A 44 18.35 -2.50 -3.35
N VAL A 45 17.46 -1.57 -3.00
CA VAL A 45 17.71 -0.47 -2.05
C VAL A 45 16.79 -0.56 -0.84
N GLY A 46 17.25 0.00 0.29
CA GLY A 46 16.50 0.02 1.56
C GLY A 46 16.78 -1.17 2.48
N LYS A 47 15.93 -1.37 3.48
CA LYS A 47 16.06 -2.47 4.45
C LYS A 47 15.39 -3.75 3.92
N ASN A 48 16.10 -4.87 3.94
CA ASN A 48 15.55 -6.20 3.63
C ASN A 48 14.74 -6.73 4.81
N PHE A 49 13.62 -6.07 5.11
CA PHE A 49 12.77 -6.43 6.24
C PHE A 49 11.45 -7.02 5.76
N TYR A 50 11.27 -8.32 6.02
CA TYR A 50 10.05 -9.05 5.80
C TYR A 50 9.82 -9.89 7.06
N LEU A 51 8.81 -9.52 7.84
CA LEU A 51 8.51 -10.17 9.11
C LEU A 51 7.78 -11.50 8.92
N PHE A 52 6.95 -11.58 7.87
CA PHE A 52 6.27 -12.80 7.45
C PHE A 52 6.07 -12.79 5.93
N ALA A 53 6.23 -13.94 5.28
CA ALA A 53 5.88 -14.10 3.88
C ALA A 53 4.36 -14.08 3.66
N SER A 54 3.96 -13.95 2.40
CA SER A 54 2.54 -13.98 2.01
C SER A 54 1.88 -15.31 2.39
N PRO A 55 0.61 -15.32 2.84
CA PRO A 55 -0.18 -16.54 3.02
C PRO A 55 -0.19 -17.47 1.79
N ILE A 56 -0.05 -16.91 0.58
CA ILE A 56 0.01 -17.66 -0.68
C ILE A 56 1.24 -18.58 -0.71
N TYR A 57 2.38 -18.15 -0.18
CA TYR A 57 3.59 -18.95 -0.12
C TYR A 57 3.44 -20.12 0.85
N TYR A 58 3.01 -19.86 2.09
CA TYR A 58 2.84 -20.91 3.10
C TYR A 58 1.82 -21.96 2.65
N THR A 59 0.68 -21.51 2.13
CA THR A 59 -0.36 -22.41 1.61
C THR A 59 0.09 -23.14 0.35
N GLY A 60 0.76 -22.47 -0.58
CA GLY A 60 1.29 -23.05 -1.80
C GLY A 60 2.29 -24.17 -1.52
N LEU A 61 3.25 -23.93 -0.63
CA LEU A 61 4.23 -24.96 -0.24
C LEU A 61 3.58 -26.10 0.54
N GLY A 62 2.64 -25.79 1.45
CA GLY A 62 1.85 -26.80 2.15
C GLY A 62 1.11 -27.74 1.20
N ILE A 63 0.42 -27.19 0.18
CA ILE A 63 -0.30 -27.97 -0.83
C ILE A 63 0.67 -28.80 -1.65
N ALA A 64 1.77 -28.20 -2.11
CA ALA A 64 2.78 -28.90 -2.90
C ALA A 64 3.32 -30.11 -2.14
N PHE A 65 3.67 -29.93 -0.86
CA PHE A 65 4.18 -31.00 0.00
C PHE A 65 3.14 -32.10 0.23
N SER A 66 1.87 -31.72 0.46
CA SER A 66 0.76 -32.66 0.61
C SER A 66 0.55 -33.51 -0.65
N LEU A 67 0.51 -32.88 -1.83
CA LEU A 67 0.32 -33.57 -3.10
C LEU A 67 1.48 -34.51 -3.42
N LEU A 68 2.71 -34.05 -3.18
CA LEU A 68 3.90 -34.87 -3.38
C LEU A 68 3.90 -36.07 -2.43
N ALA A 69 3.62 -35.88 -1.14
CA ALA A 69 3.55 -36.97 -0.17
C ALA A 69 2.48 -38.01 -0.52
N LEU A 70 1.29 -37.56 -0.97
CA LEU A 70 0.21 -38.46 -1.41
C LEU A 70 0.59 -39.30 -2.64
N ASP A 71 1.33 -38.74 -3.59
CA ASP A 71 1.83 -39.48 -4.76
C ASP A 71 2.92 -40.50 -4.37
N LEU A 72 3.71 -40.18 -3.35
CA LEU A 72 4.88 -40.96 -2.94
C LEU A 72 4.57 -42.06 -1.92
N PHE A 73 3.47 -41.95 -1.18
CA PHE A 73 3.16 -42.80 -0.02
C PHE A 73 3.20 -44.32 -0.27
N SER A 74 2.95 -44.77 -1.50
CA SER A 74 2.93 -46.19 -1.86
C SER A 74 4.01 -46.59 -2.86
N LYS A 75 5.06 -45.79 -3.02
CA LYS A 75 6.14 -46.02 -4.00
C LYS A 75 7.41 -46.52 -3.31
N SER A 76 8.24 -47.24 -4.07
CA SER A 76 9.57 -47.65 -3.60
C SER A 76 10.49 -46.43 -3.46
N ILE A 77 11.51 -46.54 -2.61
CA ILE A 77 12.46 -45.46 -2.30
C ILE A 77 13.13 -44.87 -3.56
N ASN A 78 13.49 -45.70 -4.54
CA ASN A 78 14.08 -45.22 -5.79
C ASN A 78 13.10 -44.32 -6.56
N LYS A 79 11.83 -44.72 -6.64
CA LYS A 79 10.78 -43.91 -7.26
C LYS A 79 10.48 -42.65 -6.47
N ILE A 80 10.58 -42.70 -5.13
CA ILE A 80 10.45 -41.52 -4.26
C ILE A 80 11.52 -40.50 -4.63
N SER A 81 12.79 -40.90 -4.61
CA SER A 81 13.92 -40.04 -4.95
C SER A 81 13.76 -39.42 -6.34
N THR A 82 13.53 -40.24 -7.38
CA THR A 82 13.39 -39.73 -8.77
C THR A 82 12.27 -38.71 -8.91
N ASN A 83 11.10 -38.97 -8.31
CA ASN A 83 9.96 -38.06 -8.44
C ASN A 83 10.18 -36.74 -7.69
N THR A 84 10.80 -36.81 -6.51
CA THR A 84 11.16 -35.61 -5.74
C THR A 84 12.20 -34.79 -6.49
N SER A 85 13.23 -35.42 -7.07
CA SER A 85 14.21 -34.72 -7.91
C SER A 85 13.57 -34.04 -9.12
N ILE A 86 12.63 -34.70 -9.79
CA ILE A 86 11.88 -34.10 -10.91
C ILE A 86 11.08 -32.88 -10.43
N ALA A 87 10.37 -32.98 -9.30
CA ALA A 87 9.61 -31.85 -8.76
C ALA A 87 10.53 -30.66 -8.41
N ILE A 88 11.66 -30.91 -7.76
CA ILE A 88 12.65 -29.86 -7.42
C ILE A 88 13.21 -29.21 -8.70
N LEU A 89 13.53 -30.00 -9.73
CA LEU A 89 14.03 -29.47 -10.99
C LEU A 89 13.01 -28.56 -11.66
N ILE A 90 11.73 -28.98 -11.71
CA ILE A 90 10.64 -28.15 -12.25
C ILE A 90 10.48 -26.88 -11.42
N PHE A 91 10.55 -26.98 -10.09
CA PHE A 91 10.48 -25.80 -9.21
C PHE A 91 11.56 -24.77 -9.56
N ILE A 92 12.82 -25.20 -9.70
CA ILE A 92 13.94 -24.30 -10.03
C ILE A 92 13.75 -23.63 -11.40
N ILE A 93 13.35 -24.41 -12.42
CA ILE A 93 13.13 -23.89 -13.77
C ILE A 93 12.00 -22.85 -13.78
N ILE A 94 10.87 -23.16 -13.13
CA ILE A 94 9.72 -22.25 -13.07
C ILE A 94 10.05 -21.00 -12.25
N LEU A 95 10.72 -21.16 -11.11
CA LEU A 95 11.14 -20.03 -10.28
C LEU A 95 12.03 -19.07 -11.07
N THR A 96 13.03 -19.61 -11.75
CA THR A 96 13.95 -18.84 -12.60
C THR A 96 13.19 -18.13 -13.72
N GLY A 97 12.28 -18.83 -14.41
CA GLY A 97 11.49 -18.27 -15.50
C GLY A 97 10.57 -17.13 -15.04
N ILE A 98 9.85 -17.30 -13.92
CA ILE A 98 8.99 -16.26 -13.37
C ILE A 98 9.81 -15.04 -12.94
N CYS A 99 10.94 -15.26 -12.23
CA CYS A 99 11.82 -14.16 -11.83
C CYS A 99 12.37 -13.40 -13.05
N ALA A 100 12.84 -14.12 -14.08
CA ALA A 100 13.35 -13.49 -15.30
C ALA A 100 12.28 -12.63 -15.99
N ILE A 101 11.05 -13.14 -16.13
CA ILE A 101 9.96 -12.41 -16.78
C ILE A 101 9.60 -11.16 -15.96
N ASP A 102 9.34 -11.31 -14.65
CA ASP A 102 8.93 -10.19 -13.80
C ASP A 102 10.02 -9.11 -13.70
N ALA A 103 11.27 -9.52 -13.55
CA ALA A 103 12.42 -8.62 -13.50
C ALA A 103 12.57 -7.81 -14.80
N ASN A 104 12.46 -8.46 -15.97
CA ASN A 104 12.56 -7.77 -17.24
C ASN A 104 11.37 -6.85 -17.52
N LEU A 105 10.15 -7.24 -17.13
CA LEU A 105 8.97 -6.35 -17.21
C LEU A 105 9.18 -5.08 -16.38
N LYS A 106 9.70 -5.22 -15.15
CA LYS A 106 10.05 -4.06 -14.33
C LYS A 106 11.12 -3.18 -15.00
N ILE A 107 12.12 -3.72 -15.68
CA ILE A 107 13.07 -2.87 -16.41
C ILE A 107 12.36 -2.11 -17.55
N ILE A 108 11.50 -2.79 -18.31
CA ILE A 108 10.79 -2.19 -19.47
C ILE A 108 9.85 -1.06 -19.04
N GLU A 109 9.18 -1.19 -17.89
CA GLU A 109 8.32 -0.13 -17.33
C GLU A 109 9.08 1.15 -16.98
N CYS A 110 10.41 1.07 -16.81
CA CYS A 110 11.21 2.22 -16.49
C CYS A 110 11.61 2.99 -17.75
N THR A 111 10.72 3.88 -18.20
CA THR A 111 10.96 4.75 -19.35
C THR A 111 12.02 5.84 -19.10
N ALA A 112 12.47 6.02 -17.85
CA ALA A 112 13.40 7.06 -17.42
C ALA A 112 14.52 6.57 -16.48
N CYS A 113 14.91 5.29 -16.56
CA CYS A 113 16.02 4.79 -15.74
C CYS A 113 17.38 5.29 -16.24
N ASP A 114 18.20 5.81 -15.32
CA ASP A 114 19.61 6.18 -15.56
C ASP A 114 20.38 4.94 -16.02
N ASP A 115 20.88 4.97 -17.26
CA ASP A 115 21.64 3.87 -17.90
C ASP A 115 20.93 2.49 -17.90
N GLY A 116 19.61 2.48 -17.76
CA GLY A 116 18.81 1.26 -17.68
C GLY A 116 18.95 0.49 -16.36
N ILE A 117 19.43 1.13 -15.29
CA ILE A 117 19.47 0.56 -13.94
C ILE A 117 18.18 0.95 -13.20
N ARG A 118 17.42 -0.06 -12.75
CA ARG A 118 16.23 0.13 -11.92
C ARG A 118 16.56 -0.20 -10.47
N GLN A 119 16.50 0.81 -9.60
CA GLN A 119 16.53 0.59 -8.15
C GLN A 119 15.14 0.12 -7.69
N LEU A 120 15.07 -1.07 -7.10
CA LEU A 120 13.86 -1.65 -6.52
C LEU A 120 13.97 -1.69 -5.01
N ARG A 121 12.89 -1.36 -4.31
CA ARG A 121 12.81 -1.66 -2.87
C ARG A 121 12.54 -3.15 -2.68
N TYR A 122 13.06 -3.72 -1.58
CA TYR A 122 12.87 -5.14 -1.28
C TYR A 122 11.39 -5.55 -1.23
N ASN A 123 10.47 -4.68 -0.83
CA ASN A 123 9.02 -4.94 -0.75
C ASN A 123 8.28 -4.85 -2.10
N GLU A 124 8.94 -4.40 -3.17
CA GLU A 124 8.33 -4.32 -4.51
C GLU A 124 8.34 -5.65 -5.27
N VAL A 125 9.06 -6.65 -4.75
CA VAL A 125 9.09 -8.00 -5.30
C VAL A 125 8.09 -8.87 -4.56
N ASN A 126 7.16 -9.48 -5.29
CA ASN A 126 6.12 -10.31 -4.69
C ASN A 126 6.60 -11.76 -4.46
N TYR A 127 7.59 -11.94 -3.58
CA TYR A 127 8.23 -13.25 -3.32
C TYR A 127 7.20 -14.34 -3.02
N GLY A 128 6.21 -14.00 -2.21
CA GLY A 128 5.23 -14.97 -1.74
C GLY A 128 4.39 -15.53 -2.88
N LEU A 129 4.01 -14.69 -3.83
CA LEU A 129 3.31 -15.11 -5.04
C LEU A 129 4.21 -15.95 -5.94
N ILE A 130 5.45 -15.50 -6.19
CA ILE A 130 6.43 -16.18 -7.06
C ILE A 130 6.73 -17.59 -6.54
N LEU A 131 7.07 -17.71 -5.25
CA LEU A 131 7.40 -18.98 -4.61
C LEU A 131 6.16 -19.89 -4.50
N GLY A 132 5.00 -19.32 -4.16
CA GLY A 132 3.74 -20.08 -4.07
C GLY A 132 3.33 -20.69 -5.41
N ILE A 133 3.33 -19.91 -6.48
CA ILE A 133 3.00 -20.38 -7.84
C ILE A 133 4.02 -21.43 -8.30
N SER A 134 5.32 -21.16 -8.14
CA SER A 134 6.39 -22.10 -8.52
C SER A 134 6.24 -23.45 -7.82
N SER A 135 5.91 -23.42 -6.52
CA SER A 135 5.67 -24.62 -5.72
C SER A 135 4.48 -25.44 -6.24
N ILE A 136 3.35 -24.79 -6.53
CA ILE A 136 2.15 -25.46 -7.05
C ILE A 136 2.42 -26.09 -8.43
N ILE A 137 3.08 -25.35 -9.33
CA ILE A 137 3.38 -25.84 -10.68
C ILE A 137 4.32 -27.06 -10.63
N SER A 138 5.30 -27.05 -9.73
CA SER A 138 6.29 -28.12 -9.59
C SER A 138 5.69 -29.51 -9.30
N VAL A 139 4.50 -29.56 -8.70
CA VAL A 139 3.82 -30.81 -8.32
C VAL A 139 2.72 -31.24 -9.29
N ILE A 140 2.52 -30.52 -10.41
CA ILE A 140 1.56 -30.91 -11.46
C ILE A 140 1.77 -32.35 -11.95
N PRO A 141 3.00 -32.84 -12.21
CA PRO A 141 3.19 -34.24 -12.62
C PRO A 141 2.72 -35.26 -11.57
N SER A 142 2.87 -34.93 -10.29
CA SER A 142 2.37 -35.76 -9.18
C SER A 142 0.84 -35.74 -9.14
N LEU A 143 0.23 -34.57 -9.31
CA LEU A 143 -1.23 -34.44 -9.41
C LEU A 143 -1.81 -35.27 -10.57
N ILE A 144 -1.20 -35.18 -11.77
CA ILE A 144 -1.63 -35.95 -12.95
C ILE A 144 -1.57 -37.46 -12.67
N ARG A 145 -0.51 -37.94 -12.00
CA ARG A 145 -0.37 -39.36 -11.64
C ARG A 145 -1.40 -39.82 -10.64
N ILE A 146 -1.67 -39.03 -9.60
CA ILE A 146 -2.74 -39.30 -8.62
C ILE A 146 -4.09 -39.44 -9.34
N ILE A 147 -4.41 -38.52 -10.25
CA ILE A 147 -5.66 -38.54 -11.01
C ILE A 147 -5.73 -39.81 -11.89
N LYS A 148 -4.67 -40.14 -12.65
CA LYS A 148 -4.64 -41.33 -13.51
C LYS A 148 -4.86 -42.62 -12.73
N VAL A 149 -4.20 -42.79 -11.58
CA VAL A 149 -4.36 -43.98 -10.73
C VAL A 149 -5.80 -44.11 -10.22
N ASN A 150 -6.39 -43.00 -9.77
CA ASN A 150 -7.77 -43.00 -9.28
C ASN A 150 -8.79 -43.26 -10.41
N VAL A 151 -8.57 -42.73 -11.61
CA VAL A 151 -9.46 -42.96 -12.77
C VAL A 151 -9.43 -44.43 -13.20
N GLN A 152 -8.26 -45.06 -13.24
CA GLN A 152 -8.15 -46.49 -13.57
C GLN A 152 -8.86 -47.38 -12.53
N GLN A 153 -8.84 -46.99 -11.25
CA GLN A 153 -9.60 -47.67 -10.20
C GLN A 153 -11.11 -47.38 -10.28
N GLY A 154 -11.51 -46.17 -10.68
CA GLY A 154 -12.89 -45.73 -10.83
C GLY A 154 -13.61 -46.27 -12.07
N LEU A 155 -12.90 -46.60 -13.15
CA LEU A 155 -13.50 -47.30 -14.30
C LEU A 155 -13.98 -48.73 -13.95
N LYS A 156 -13.55 -49.28 -12.81
CA LYS A 156 -14.12 -50.50 -12.21
C LYS A 156 -15.26 -50.26 -11.23
N CYS A 157 -15.54 -49.01 -10.82
CA CYS A 157 -16.62 -48.69 -9.89
C CYS A 157 -17.25 -47.33 -10.25
N LYS A 158 -18.42 -47.37 -10.90
CA LYS A 158 -19.23 -46.25 -11.41
C LYS A 158 -19.76 -45.35 -10.27
N LYS A 159 -18.88 -44.62 -9.56
CA LYS A 159 -19.25 -43.60 -8.55
C LYS A 159 -18.06 -42.74 -8.12
N MET A 160 -17.57 -41.84 -8.97
CA MET A 160 -16.69 -40.74 -8.53
C MET A 160 -16.99 -39.45 -9.31
N LYS A 161 -18.02 -38.72 -8.87
CA LYS A 161 -18.33 -37.34 -9.31
C LYS A 161 -17.63 -36.24 -8.46
N ASN A 162 -16.94 -36.60 -7.37
CA ASN A 162 -16.52 -35.64 -6.34
C ASN A 162 -15.09 -35.09 -6.46
N ILE A 163 -14.23 -35.63 -7.33
CA ILE A 163 -12.83 -35.14 -7.45
C ILE A 163 -12.74 -33.84 -8.27
N GLY A 164 -13.61 -33.65 -9.27
CA GLY A 164 -13.68 -32.40 -10.04
C GLY A 164 -14.10 -31.20 -9.17
N ILE A 165 -14.85 -31.44 -8.09
CA ILE A 165 -15.33 -30.40 -7.17
C ILE A 165 -14.19 -29.78 -6.35
N ILE A 166 -13.15 -30.55 -6.00
CA ILE A 166 -12.02 -30.04 -5.19
C ILE A 166 -11.15 -29.07 -6.00
N LEU A 167 -10.92 -29.35 -7.29
CA LEU A 167 -10.23 -28.43 -8.21
C LEU A 167 -11.07 -27.17 -8.49
N LEU A 168 -12.40 -27.31 -8.56
CA LEU A 168 -13.31 -26.19 -8.76
C LEU A 168 -13.38 -25.27 -7.52
N ILE A 169 -13.36 -25.86 -6.31
CA ILE A 169 -13.26 -25.11 -5.05
C ILE A 169 -11.94 -24.33 -4.99
N PHE A 170 -10.82 -24.91 -5.45
CA PHE A 170 -9.53 -24.22 -5.48
C PHE A 170 -9.53 -23.02 -6.45
N SER A 171 -10.17 -23.14 -7.63
CA SER A 171 -10.37 -22.00 -8.53
C SER A 171 -11.34 -20.94 -7.99
N LEU A 172 -12.33 -21.34 -7.18
CA LEU A 172 -13.27 -20.41 -6.53
C LEU A 172 -12.60 -19.63 -5.39
N PHE A 173 -11.63 -20.22 -4.67
CA PHE A 173 -10.85 -19.50 -3.66
C PHE A 173 -9.89 -18.46 -4.27
N LEU A 174 -9.34 -18.72 -5.45
CA LEU A 174 -8.46 -17.77 -6.15
C LEU A 174 -9.21 -16.61 -6.82
N ASN A 175 -10.51 -16.77 -7.08
CA ASN A 175 -11.31 -15.76 -7.79
C ASN A 175 -12.28 -14.99 -6.89
N CYS A 176 -12.13 -15.12 -5.56
CA CYS A 176 -12.91 -14.34 -4.60
C CYS A 176 -12.31 -12.93 -4.50
N LYS A 177 -12.43 -12.13 -5.58
CA LYS A 177 -12.39 -10.67 -5.45
C LYS A 177 -13.55 -10.33 -4.53
N SER A 178 -13.26 -9.92 -3.30
CA SER A 178 -14.29 -9.41 -2.40
C SER A 178 -15.01 -8.29 -3.14
N LYS A 179 -16.27 -8.53 -3.52
CA LYS A 179 -17.15 -7.47 -3.99
C LYS A 179 -17.39 -6.57 -2.79
N THR A 180 -16.50 -5.60 -2.59
CA THR A 180 -16.71 -4.53 -1.63
C THR A 180 -17.93 -3.79 -2.16
N SER A 181 -19.08 -3.94 -1.50
CA SER A 181 -20.25 -3.15 -1.83
C SER A 181 -19.84 -1.68 -1.69
N ILE A 182 -19.74 -0.98 -2.81
CA ILE A 182 -19.46 0.45 -2.84
C ILE A 182 -20.68 1.08 -2.18
N LYS A 183 -20.60 1.39 -0.89
CA LYS A 183 -21.55 2.32 -0.28
C LYS A 183 -21.39 3.62 -1.07
N THR A 184 -22.50 4.20 -1.51
CA THR A 184 -22.52 5.55 -2.06
C THR A 184 -22.09 6.48 -0.93
N ILE A 185 -20.80 6.80 -0.89
CA ILE A 185 -20.23 7.69 0.11
C ILE A 185 -20.53 9.11 -0.38
N GLU A 186 -21.24 9.87 0.44
CA GLU A 186 -21.57 11.26 0.17
C GLU A 186 -20.28 12.06 -0.04
N LYS A 187 -20.19 12.77 -1.16
CA LYS A 187 -19.01 13.56 -1.51
C LYS A 187 -18.86 14.68 -0.48
N VAL A 188 -17.66 14.82 0.10
CA VAL A 188 -17.37 15.93 1.01
C VAL A 188 -17.03 17.11 0.12
N ASP A 189 -17.93 18.08 0.06
CA ASP A 189 -17.78 19.29 -0.75
C ASP A 189 -17.15 20.38 0.12
N ILE A 190 -15.84 20.57 -0.04
CA ILE A 190 -15.05 21.62 0.62
C ILE A 190 -14.27 22.33 -0.47
N GLU A 191 -14.39 23.66 -0.52
CA GLU A 191 -13.69 24.53 -1.45
C GLU A 191 -12.99 25.65 -0.67
N TYR A 192 -11.68 25.80 -0.88
CA TYR A 192 -10.88 26.87 -0.28
C TYR A 192 -10.82 28.05 -1.24
N ILE A 193 -11.37 29.19 -0.84
CA ILE A 193 -11.43 30.39 -1.69
C ILE A 193 -10.19 31.26 -1.49
N SER A 194 -9.80 31.50 -0.23
CA SER A 194 -8.58 32.22 0.09
C SER A 194 -7.98 31.75 1.41
N SER A 195 -6.67 31.92 1.55
CA SER A 195 -5.95 31.72 2.80
C SER A 195 -4.87 32.78 2.90
N ASN A 196 -4.90 33.53 4.00
CA ASN A 196 -4.09 34.71 4.23
C ASN A 196 -3.33 34.53 5.53
N TYR A 197 -2.07 34.98 5.57
CA TYR A 197 -1.18 34.78 6.71
C TYR A 197 -0.47 36.06 7.11
N LYS A 198 -0.17 36.22 8.39
CA LYS A 198 0.63 37.33 8.93
C LYS A 198 1.57 36.80 10.01
N ASN A 199 2.86 37.14 9.90
CA ASN A 199 3.83 36.85 10.97
C ASN A 199 3.67 37.90 12.06
N GLU A 200 3.35 37.47 13.28
CA GLU A 200 3.35 38.33 14.46
C GLU A 200 4.70 38.28 15.17
N THR A 201 5.27 37.07 15.29
CA THR A 201 6.60 36.78 15.84
C THR A 201 7.26 35.64 15.05
N GLU A 202 8.49 35.25 15.39
CA GLU A 202 9.17 34.12 14.75
C GLU A 202 8.45 32.78 14.97
N ASP A 203 7.77 32.63 16.11
CA ASP A 203 7.08 31.42 16.55
C ASP A 203 5.56 31.49 16.38
N LYS A 204 5.01 32.60 15.86
CA LYS A 204 3.57 32.83 15.77
C LYS A 204 3.13 33.37 14.42
N ILE A 205 2.21 32.63 13.80
CA ILE A 205 1.56 33.01 12.54
C ILE A 205 0.06 33.16 12.79
N GLU A 206 -0.50 34.32 12.44
CA GLU A 206 -1.95 34.46 12.32
C GLU A 206 -2.41 34.01 10.94
N PHE A 207 -3.55 33.34 10.87
CA PHE A 207 -4.17 32.94 9.61
C PHE A 207 -5.62 33.37 9.55
N SER A 208 -6.08 33.65 8.32
CA SER A 208 -7.47 33.92 7.99
C SER A 208 -7.80 33.23 6.68
N ARG A 209 -8.80 32.34 6.69
CA ARG A 209 -9.20 31.56 5.52
C ARG A 209 -10.69 31.66 5.26
N ILE A 210 -11.03 31.71 3.98
CA ILE A 210 -12.40 31.64 3.48
C ILE A 210 -12.60 30.26 2.89
N VAL A 211 -13.50 29.48 3.50
CA VAL A 211 -13.79 28.11 3.10
C VAL A 211 -15.29 27.91 2.92
N LYS A 212 -15.68 27.28 1.81
CA LYS A 212 -17.05 26.85 1.55
C LYS A 212 -17.14 25.37 1.88
N ASP A 213 -17.87 25.02 2.93
CA ASP A 213 -18.33 23.65 3.14
C ASP A 213 -19.75 23.50 2.56
N SER A 214 -20.12 22.32 2.05
CA SER A 214 -21.43 21.88 1.52
C SER A 214 -22.51 22.93 1.20
N THR A 215 -22.90 23.78 2.15
CA THR A 215 -23.80 24.93 1.91
C THR A 215 -23.38 26.24 2.57
N THR A 216 -22.35 26.28 3.41
CA THR A 216 -21.98 27.47 4.18
C THR A 216 -20.60 28.00 3.82
N LEU A 217 -20.55 29.30 3.57
CA LEU A 217 -19.30 30.02 3.38
C LEU A 217 -18.85 30.57 4.74
N ASN A 218 -17.65 30.19 5.17
CA ASN A 218 -17.12 30.50 6.49
C ASN A 218 -15.83 31.30 6.38
N LEU A 219 -15.72 32.36 7.17
CA LEU A 219 -14.44 32.97 7.53
C LEU A 219 -13.95 32.31 8.82
N ILE A 220 -12.73 31.77 8.77
CA ILE A 220 -12.07 31.14 9.91
C ILE A 220 -10.77 31.90 10.19
N GLU A 221 -10.63 32.41 11.39
CA GLU A 221 -9.46 33.16 11.85
C GLU A 221 -8.85 32.44 13.05
N GLY A 222 -7.53 32.35 13.07
CA GLY A 222 -6.82 31.64 14.12
C GLY A 222 -5.35 32.03 14.20
N GLU A 223 -4.63 31.27 15.02
CA GLU A 223 -3.18 31.38 15.11
C GLU A 223 -2.54 29.99 15.13
N ILE A 224 -1.30 29.95 14.65
CA ILE A 224 -0.41 28.80 14.67
C ILE A 224 0.79 29.20 15.52
N ARG A 225 1.16 28.34 16.46
CA ARG A 225 2.37 28.45 17.26
C ARG A 225 3.21 27.19 17.13
N PHE A 226 4.51 27.32 17.32
CA PHE A 226 5.43 26.19 17.32
C PHE A 226 5.98 25.98 18.72
N ASP A 227 5.92 24.75 19.23
CA ASP A 227 6.53 24.41 20.52
C ASP A 227 8.03 24.12 20.38
N ASP A 228 8.72 23.91 21.51
CA ASP A 228 10.16 23.61 21.53
C ASP A 228 10.54 22.31 20.79
N ASN A 229 9.57 21.44 20.48
CA ASN A 229 9.75 20.23 19.70
C ASN A 229 9.31 20.40 18.24
N TYR A 230 9.06 21.63 17.80
CA TYR A 230 8.53 21.97 16.48
C TYR A 230 7.14 21.36 16.19
N ASN A 231 6.36 21.00 17.21
CA ASN A 231 4.96 20.66 16.97
C ASN A 231 4.17 21.91 16.64
N THR A 232 3.21 21.76 15.74
CA THR A 232 2.27 22.82 15.41
C THR A 232 1.12 22.82 16.42
N LEU A 233 0.95 23.90 17.18
CA LEU A 233 -0.27 24.19 17.93
C LEU A 233 -1.14 25.15 17.11
N GLN A 234 -2.32 24.71 16.71
CA GLN A 234 -3.29 25.54 15.99
C GLN A 234 -4.49 25.83 16.89
N THR A 235 -4.90 27.09 16.96
CA THR A 235 -6.06 27.54 17.74
C THR A 235 -6.98 28.39 16.88
N ILE A 236 -8.29 28.07 16.91
CA ILE A 236 -9.32 28.82 16.19
C ILE A 236 -9.83 29.95 17.09
N LYS A 237 -9.59 31.20 16.68
CA LYS A 237 -10.05 32.39 17.42
C LYS A 237 -11.49 32.75 17.08
N ASN A 238 -11.85 32.64 15.81
CA ASN A 238 -13.15 33.07 15.31
C ASN A 238 -13.58 32.20 14.13
N LYS A 239 -14.87 31.85 14.09
CA LYS A 239 -15.52 31.22 12.95
C LYS A 239 -16.85 31.92 12.74
N LYS A 240 -17.04 32.55 11.57
CA LYS A 240 -18.28 33.24 11.23
C LYS A 240 -18.73 32.87 9.82
N ALA A 241 -20.02 32.67 9.64
CA ALA A 241 -20.61 32.56 8.31
C ALA A 241 -20.53 33.93 7.61
N ILE A 242 -20.23 33.93 6.32
CA ILE A 242 -20.13 35.11 5.47
C ILE A 242 -20.86 34.86 4.15
N THR A 243 -21.06 35.91 3.36
CA THR A 243 -21.66 35.87 2.03
C THR A 243 -20.60 36.04 0.94
N GLU A 244 -20.90 35.61 -0.29
CA GLU A 244 -19.97 35.78 -1.43
C GLU A 244 -19.62 37.25 -1.69
N SER A 245 -20.58 38.17 -1.46
CA SER A 245 -20.35 39.62 -1.59
C SER A 245 -19.36 40.21 -0.57
N GLU A 246 -19.05 39.50 0.51
CA GLU A 246 -18.11 39.97 1.54
C GLU A 246 -16.65 39.58 1.26
N ILE A 247 -16.41 38.63 0.34
CA ILE A 247 -15.08 38.03 0.10
C ILE A 247 -14.04 39.11 -0.27
N ASP A 248 -14.36 39.96 -1.25
CA ASP A 248 -13.42 40.98 -1.75
C ASP A 248 -13.10 42.03 -0.70
N SER A 249 -14.11 42.43 0.08
CA SER A 249 -13.97 43.38 1.19
C SER A 249 -13.08 42.81 2.31
N ILE A 250 -13.29 41.54 2.68
CA ILE A 250 -12.49 40.84 3.68
C ILE A 250 -11.03 40.72 3.21
N ASN A 251 -10.79 40.23 1.99
CA ASN A 251 -9.44 40.07 1.46
C ASN A 251 -8.70 41.42 1.35
N SER A 252 -9.40 42.50 0.95
CA SER A 252 -8.81 43.84 0.90
C SER A 252 -8.41 44.35 2.28
N ASN A 253 -9.29 44.20 3.28
CA ASN A 253 -9.02 44.56 4.67
C ASN A 253 -7.85 43.75 5.28
N LEU A 254 -7.76 42.46 4.97
CA LEU A 254 -6.65 41.61 5.40
C LEU A 254 -5.32 42.10 4.80
N LYS A 255 -5.29 42.46 3.51
CA LYS A 255 -4.10 43.04 2.86
C LYS A 255 -3.69 44.37 3.47
N GLU A 256 -4.65 45.25 3.79
CA GLU A 256 -4.39 46.50 4.51
C GLU A 256 -3.79 46.27 5.90
N LYS A 257 -4.16 45.16 6.57
CA LYS A 257 -3.59 44.72 7.85
C LYS A 257 -2.23 44.00 7.73
N GLY A 258 -1.69 43.89 6.51
CA GLY A 258 -0.40 43.25 6.24
C GLY A 258 -0.45 41.73 6.14
N TYR A 259 -1.62 41.13 5.94
CA TYR A 259 -1.72 39.72 5.59
C TYR A 259 -1.30 39.50 4.12
N ARG A 260 -0.75 38.30 3.84
CA ARG A 260 -0.31 37.86 2.51
C ARG A 260 -0.87 36.47 2.17
N ASP A 261 -1.09 36.22 0.88
CA ASP A 261 -1.70 34.98 0.39
C ASP A 261 -0.80 33.73 0.62
N ASN A 262 0.52 33.94 0.63
CA ASN A 262 1.52 32.90 0.93
C ASN A 262 2.81 33.54 1.43
N PHE A 263 3.66 32.72 2.06
CA PHE A 263 4.99 33.13 2.49
C PHE A 263 6.04 33.08 1.38
N ASP A 264 5.99 32.06 0.51
CA ASP A 264 6.96 31.84 -0.57
C ASP A 264 6.33 31.04 -1.72
N ASP A 265 6.92 31.16 -2.92
CA ASP A 265 6.53 30.44 -4.15
C ASP A 265 7.19 29.05 -4.28
N ILE A 266 8.06 28.68 -3.33
CA ILE A 266 8.76 27.39 -3.34
C ILE A 266 7.74 26.26 -3.12
N GLY A 267 7.84 25.20 -3.92
CA GLY A 267 6.89 24.08 -4.07
C GLY A 267 5.97 23.83 -2.87
N LYS A 268 4.66 23.78 -3.13
CA LYS A 268 3.65 23.63 -2.09
C LYS A 268 3.63 22.17 -1.62
N ILE A 269 3.89 21.95 -0.35
CA ILE A 269 3.82 20.60 0.25
C ILE A 269 2.49 20.44 0.98
N ILE A 270 1.77 19.37 0.66
CA ILE A 270 0.64 18.88 1.45
C ILE A 270 1.09 17.66 2.23
N PHE A 271 0.84 17.68 3.54
CA PHE A 271 1.13 16.57 4.43
C PHE A 271 -0.17 15.98 4.96
N VAL A 272 -0.34 14.68 4.75
CA VAL A 272 -1.52 13.91 5.16
C VAL A 272 -1.11 12.94 6.26
N GLN A 273 -1.75 13.03 7.41
CA GLN A 273 -1.54 12.14 8.55
C GLN A 273 -2.78 11.29 8.79
N MET A 274 -2.66 9.97 8.68
CA MET A 274 -3.74 9.04 8.97
C MET A 274 -3.52 8.34 10.30
N ARG A 275 -4.56 8.33 11.14
CA ARG A 275 -4.59 7.68 12.47
C ARG A 275 -5.58 6.52 12.49
N PRO A 276 -5.33 5.41 11.78
CA PRO A 276 -6.24 4.27 11.78
C PRO A 276 -6.38 3.69 13.19
N LYS A 277 -7.63 3.58 13.68
CA LYS A 277 -7.91 3.02 15.02
C LYS A 277 -7.57 1.53 15.08
N ASN A 278 -6.95 1.11 16.19
CA ASN A 278 -6.81 -0.29 16.62
C ASN A 278 -6.25 -1.25 15.56
N LYS A 279 -5.23 -0.82 14.81
CA LYS A 279 -4.56 -1.62 13.79
C LYS A 279 -3.10 -1.82 14.18
N ASN A 280 -2.57 -3.01 13.88
CA ASN A 280 -1.15 -3.25 14.04
C ASN A 280 -0.36 -2.41 13.01
N ASP A 281 0.90 -2.11 13.31
CA ASP A 281 1.72 -1.23 12.48
C ASP A 281 1.84 -1.72 11.02
N PHE A 282 1.77 -3.03 10.79
CA PHE A 282 1.77 -3.61 9.44
C PHE A 282 0.52 -3.24 8.64
N HIS A 283 -0.66 -3.35 9.23
CA HIS A 283 -1.89 -2.96 8.55
C HIS A 283 -1.88 -1.46 8.28
N VAL A 284 -1.33 -0.66 9.20
CA VAL A 284 -1.17 0.79 9.00
C VAL A 284 -0.21 1.08 7.85
N LEU A 285 0.91 0.36 7.75
CA LEU A 285 1.88 0.48 6.67
C LEU A 285 1.28 0.14 5.31
N ASP A 286 0.57 -0.98 5.20
CA ASP A 286 -0.06 -1.40 3.95
C ASP A 286 -1.17 -0.42 3.54
N LEU A 287 -1.94 0.06 4.53
CA LEU A 287 -2.96 1.08 4.29
C LEU A 287 -2.35 2.40 3.81
N ARG A 288 -1.20 2.81 4.38
CA ARG A 288 -0.45 3.97 3.96
C ARG A 288 -0.01 3.84 2.51
N HIS A 289 0.70 2.77 2.15
CA HIS A 289 1.16 2.56 0.77
C HIS A 289 -0.01 2.59 -0.23
N LYS A 290 -1.13 1.94 0.13
CA LYS A 290 -2.35 1.98 -0.69
C LYS A 290 -2.88 3.40 -0.88
N MET A 291 -2.86 4.24 0.15
CA MET A 291 -3.33 5.63 0.04
C MET A 291 -2.32 6.52 -0.70
N GLU A 292 -1.03 6.32 -0.49
CA GLU A 292 0.03 7.01 -1.24
C GLU A 292 -0.14 6.81 -2.73
N GLU A 293 -0.31 5.56 -3.17
CA GLU A 293 -0.52 5.23 -4.58
C GLU A 293 -1.80 5.87 -5.14
N LYS A 294 -2.92 5.77 -4.41
CA LYS A 294 -4.20 6.37 -4.87
C LYS A 294 -4.13 7.89 -5.00
N ILE A 295 -3.58 8.56 -3.99
CA ILE A 295 -3.46 10.03 -4.01
C ILE A 295 -2.43 10.43 -5.07
N HIS A 296 -1.32 9.71 -5.19
CA HIS A 296 -0.31 9.97 -6.20
C HIS A 296 -0.87 9.91 -7.62
N GLU A 297 -1.56 8.83 -7.97
CA GLU A 297 -2.13 8.65 -9.31
C GLU A 297 -3.21 9.69 -9.62
N GLU A 298 -4.04 10.06 -8.64
CA GLU A 298 -5.05 11.11 -8.82
C GLU A 298 -4.39 12.48 -9.06
N LEU A 299 -3.43 12.89 -8.23
CA LEU A 299 -2.75 14.17 -8.39
C LEU A 299 -1.93 14.23 -9.69
N LYS A 300 -1.27 13.12 -10.04
CA LYS A 300 -0.42 13.01 -11.23
C LYS A 300 -1.23 13.01 -12.51
N SER A 301 -2.35 12.28 -12.57
CA SER A 301 -3.22 12.25 -13.75
C SER A 301 -3.87 13.60 -14.05
N ASN A 302 -4.07 14.43 -13.02
CA ASN A 302 -4.52 15.81 -13.17
C ASN A 302 -3.37 16.81 -13.41
N GLY A 303 -2.10 16.37 -13.37
CA GLY A 303 -0.94 17.25 -13.57
C GLY A 303 -0.72 18.27 -12.45
N ILE A 304 -1.29 18.04 -11.25
CA ILE A 304 -1.28 19.02 -10.15
C ILE A 304 -0.41 18.60 -8.96
N GLY A 305 0.19 17.41 -8.99
CA GLY A 305 1.11 17.00 -7.94
C GLY A 305 1.67 15.60 -8.07
N LYS A 306 2.54 15.24 -7.13
CA LYS A 306 3.18 13.92 -7.01
C LYS A 306 3.50 13.59 -5.56
N TRP A 307 3.65 12.30 -5.27
CA TRP A 307 4.13 11.83 -3.98
C TRP A 307 5.64 12.10 -3.86
N VAL A 308 6.06 12.46 -2.64
CA VAL A 308 7.46 12.78 -2.32
C VAL A 308 8.03 11.79 -1.32
N ALA A 309 7.35 11.61 -0.19
CA ALA A 309 7.83 10.81 0.92
C ALA A 309 6.67 10.35 1.80
N GLY A 310 6.96 9.41 2.69
CA GLY A 310 6.05 9.03 3.77
C GLY A 310 6.71 8.03 4.71
N ASP A 311 6.19 7.98 5.92
CA ASP A 311 6.68 7.12 7.00
C ASP A 311 5.57 6.74 7.99
N LEU A 312 5.95 5.99 9.03
CA LEU A 312 5.13 5.75 10.21
C LEU A 312 5.76 6.50 11.37
N GLY A 313 5.10 7.55 11.82
CA GLY A 313 5.51 8.35 12.98
C GLY A 313 4.56 8.19 14.17
N PRO A 314 4.87 8.84 15.31
CA PRO A 314 4.01 8.95 16.49
C PRO A 314 2.62 9.51 16.17
N GLY A 315 2.50 10.34 15.12
CA GLY A 315 1.24 10.87 14.63
C GLY A 315 0.43 9.91 13.75
N GLY A 316 0.97 8.75 13.37
CA GLY A 316 0.33 7.75 12.52
C GLY A 316 1.06 7.51 11.19
N ALA A 317 0.30 7.21 10.15
CA ALA A 317 0.83 7.07 8.79
C ALA A 317 0.90 8.44 8.11
N ASN A 318 2.11 8.92 7.86
CA ASN A 318 2.35 10.22 7.26
C ASN A 318 2.68 10.09 5.77
N MET A 319 2.19 11.04 4.97
CA MET A 319 2.39 11.08 3.52
C MET A 319 2.60 12.53 3.08
N LEU A 320 3.63 12.77 2.27
CA LEU A 320 3.99 14.08 1.74
C LEU A 320 3.79 14.10 0.22
N PHE A 321 3.10 15.14 -0.24
CA PHE A 321 2.84 15.38 -1.65
C PHE A 321 3.32 16.79 -2.03
N GLU A 322 4.05 16.88 -3.13
CA GLU A 322 4.36 18.14 -3.79
C GLU A 322 3.22 18.47 -4.76
N VAL A 323 2.65 19.66 -4.64
CA VAL A 323 1.51 20.11 -5.45
C VAL A 323 1.77 21.48 -6.06
N THR A 324 1.15 21.74 -7.21
CA THR A 324 1.18 23.06 -7.87
C THR A 324 0.00 23.94 -7.44
N GLU A 325 -1.17 23.33 -7.28
CA GLU A 325 -2.44 23.97 -6.91
C GLU A 325 -3.05 23.26 -5.68
N TRP A 326 -2.75 23.76 -4.48
CA TRP A 326 -3.17 23.11 -3.24
C TRP A 326 -4.69 23.16 -3.06
N GLU A 327 -5.31 24.26 -3.50
CA GLU A 327 -6.75 24.52 -3.49
C GLU A 327 -7.53 23.43 -4.24
N LYS A 328 -6.99 22.94 -5.36
CA LYS A 328 -7.54 21.83 -6.14
C LYS A 328 -7.16 20.45 -5.60
N SER A 329 -5.96 20.34 -5.01
CA SER A 329 -5.43 19.08 -4.51
C SER A 329 -6.15 18.61 -3.23
N ILE A 330 -6.47 19.52 -2.31
CA ILE A 330 -7.12 19.19 -1.03
C ILE A 330 -8.47 18.48 -1.23
N PRO A 331 -9.43 18.97 -2.05
CA PRO A 331 -10.68 18.28 -2.29
C PRO A 331 -10.51 16.86 -2.87
N MET A 332 -9.50 16.65 -3.73
CA MET A 332 -9.19 15.31 -4.26
C MET A 332 -8.73 14.36 -3.16
N ILE A 333 -7.79 14.81 -2.32
CA ILE A 333 -7.27 14.03 -1.18
C ILE A 333 -8.41 13.71 -0.20
N ILE A 334 -9.24 14.70 0.15
CA ILE A 334 -10.40 14.52 1.03
C ILE A 334 -11.34 13.45 0.47
N ASN A 335 -11.66 13.51 -0.83
CA ASN A 335 -12.55 12.55 -1.46
C ASN A 335 -11.99 11.13 -1.46
N ILE A 336 -10.70 10.95 -1.73
CA ILE A 336 -10.05 9.63 -1.65
C ILE A 336 -10.10 9.06 -0.23
N LEU A 337 -9.72 9.88 0.76
CA LEU A 337 -9.76 9.46 2.17
C LEU A 337 -11.18 9.16 2.63
N ASN A 338 -12.17 9.88 2.13
CA ASN A 338 -13.59 9.64 2.43
C ASN A 338 -14.08 8.32 1.82
N GLN A 339 -13.75 8.05 0.55
CA GLN A 339 -14.08 6.79 -0.14
C GLN A 339 -13.53 5.57 0.60
N GLU A 340 -12.38 5.72 1.27
CA GLU A 340 -11.72 4.67 2.04
C GLU A 340 -12.14 4.65 3.53
N ASN A 341 -13.08 5.51 3.94
CA ASN A 341 -13.53 5.68 5.33
C ASN A 341 -12.40 6.05 6.31
N LEU A 342 -11.39 6.79 5.82
CA LEU A 342 -10.23 7.22 6.59
C LEU A 342 -10.30 8.69 6.98
N LEU A 343 -11.11 9.50 6.29
CA LEU A 343 -11.16 10.96 6.45
C LEU A 343 -11.37 11.39 7.90
N LYS A 344 -12.29 10.75 8.64
CA LYS A 344 -12.59 11.07 10.05
C LYS A 344 -11.38 10.94 10.98
N ASN A 345 -10.40 10.12 10.63
CA ASN A 345 -9.18 9.93 11.43
C ASN A 345 -7.95 10.44 10.67
N SER A 346 -8.12 11.41 9.78
CA SER A 346 -7.03 11.99 9.01
C SER A 346 -6.91 13.48 9.27
N LEU A 347 -5.68 13.97 9.33
CA LEU A 347 -5.36 15.39 9.30
C LEU A 347 -4.72 15.69 7.95
N ILE A 348 -5.10 16.80 7.34
CA ILE A 348 -4.48 17.30 6.11
C ILE A 348 -3.94 18.68 6.41
N THR A 349 -2.66 18.87 6.11
CA THR A 349 -1.95 20.09 6.44
C THR A 349 -1.26 20.66 5.20
N LYS A 350 -1.07 21.98 5.21
CA LYS A 350 -0.35 22.74 4.19
C LYS A 350 0.93 23.26 4.81
N ARG A 351 2.08 23.05 4.17
CA ARG A 351 3.35 23.62 4.61
C ARG A 351 3.33 25.14 4.44
N LEU A 352 3.79 25.85 5.47
CA LEU A 352 4.02 27.29 5.49
C LEU A 352 5.53 27.53 5.39
N ASN A 353 5.99 28.01 4.24
CA ASN A 353 7.40 28.28 3.98
C ASN A 353 7.83 29.63 4.57
N THR A 354 7.94 29.74 5.90
CA THR A 354 8.38 30.98 6.57
C THR A 354 9.89 31.24 6.43
N ALA A 355 10.67 30.18 6.29
CA ALA A 355 12.09 30.21 5.96
C ALA A 355 12.47 28.97 5.12
N LYS A 356 13.67 29.00 4.53
CA LYS A 356 14.16 27.98 3.59
C LYS A 356 14.12 26.55 4.14
N ASP A 357 14.36 26.39 5.44
CA ASP A 357 14.49 25.10 6.10
C ASP A 357 13.34 24.81 7.10
N ASP A 358 12.31 25.66 7.13
CA ASP A 358 11.20 25.52 8.07
C ASP A 358 10.17 24.48 7.60
N TRP A 359 9.75 23.63 8.53
CA TRP A 359 8.70 22.63 8.32
C TRP A 359 7.43 23.00 9.10
N ASN A 360 7.03 24.25 8.99
CA ASN A 360 5.82 24.75 9.62
C ASN A 360 4.59 24.31 8.83
N TYR A 361 3.51 23.96 9.53
CA TYR A 361 2.27 23.49 8.89
C TYR A 361 1.04 24.20 9.44
N GLU A 362 0.07 24.48 8.57
CA GLU A 362 -1.33 24.78 8.93
C GLU A 362 -2.17 23.51 8.78
N ILE A 363 -3.04 23.20 9.75
CA ILE A 363 -4.03 22.14 9.62
C ILE A 363 -5.25 22.68 8.86
N ILE A 364 -5.39 22.21 7.63
CA ILE A 364 -6.43 22.61 6.69
C ILE A 364 -7.70 21.77 6.89
N TYR A 365 -7.54 20.47 7.18
CA TYR A 365 -8.66 19.57 7.49
C TYR A 365 -8.40 18.77 8.77
N PRO A 366 -9.38 18.67 9.70
CA PRO A 366 -10.72 19.28 9.64
C PRO A 366 -10.69 20.81 9.75
N ILE A 367 -11.69 21.48 9.19
CA ILE A 367 -11.73 22.96 9.06
C ILE A 367 -11.79 23.69 10.42
N ASP A 368 -12.21 22.99 11.46
CA ASP A 368 -12.36 23.45 12.84
C ASP A 368 -11.32 22.81 13.76
N TYR A 369 -10.20 22.33 13.20
CA TYR A 369 -9.14 21.74 14.00
C TYR A 369 -8.53 22.76 14.98
N ASP A 370 -8.63 22.45 16.27
CA ASP A 370 -7.98 23.12 17.38
C ASP A 370 -7.20 22.07 18.20
N GLY A 371 -5.88 22.21 18.26
CA GLY A 371 -5.01 21.25 18.96
C GLY A 371 -3.58 21.17 18.43
N VAL A 372 -2.88 20.13 18.88
CA VAL A 372 -1.47 19.88 18.58
C VAL A 372 -1.32 18.84 17.46
N PHE A 373 -0.66 19.25 16.39
CA PHE A 373 -0.22 18.41 15.30
C PHE A 373 1.24 18.04 15.48
N ASN A 374 1.48 16.75 15.69
CA ASN A 374 2.82 16.20 15.79
C ASN A 374 3.37 15.89 14.39
N GLN A 375 4.47 16.57 14.06
CA GLN A 375 5.16 16.48 12.78
C GLN A 375 6.13 15.29 12.71
N MET A 376 6.61 14.79 13.86
CA MET A 376 7.70 13.81 13.98
C MET A 376 7.33 12.56 14.76
#